data_AF-A0A0S8DI21-F1
#
_entry.id   AF-A0A0S8DI21-F1
#
_cell.length_a   1.000
_cell.length_b   1.000
_cell.length_c   1.000
_cell.angle_alpha   90.00
_cell.angle_beta   90.00
_cell.angle_gamma   90.00
#
_symmetry.space_group_name_H-M   'P 1'
#
loop_
_entity.id
_entity.type
_entity.pdbx_description
1 polymer ?
#
loop_
_entity_poly.entity_id
_entity_poly.type
_entity_poly.pdbx_seq_one_letter_code
_entity_poly.pdbx_strand_id
1 'polypeptide(L)'
;MNWWGLVKKSLSFYWRTNLGVLLAVAVSTAVLTGALVVGDSVRYSLMMMVRARLGSTQLALVSQNRFFTSVLADELSAQLNVTVAPVLRLRGLIATSDDTRVANKIEVLGVDERFFRVGSAQGAEPFWSDWSGGIALNEPLAERLGVAAGDEVKLRIEKPGMMPREVPLTPDSDLSVLFRPTVKAIAGIPQFGRFGLQADQIAPLNVFVPLRWLQENMGHQGHANMLLAAASETEELTVERANAAIKKRWQLADAGLNIRTLSRQKVYEVRSSRVFMDQSQSETVPDGAIGILTYFVNELRVGDRATPYSTVAAMTPAANGSSLIPADMRDDEILINQWLADDVGARVGDS
;
A
#
# COMPACT_ATOMS: atom_id res chain seq x y z
N MET A 1 52.78 40.64 48.58
CA MET A 1 52.86 40.82 47.11
C MET A 1 51.71 40.05 46.49
N ASN A 2 50.69 40.75 45.96
CA ASN A 2 49.42 40.11 45.61
C ASN A 2 49.51 39.53 44.20
N TRP A 3 49.34 38.21 44.05
CA TRP A 3 49.49 37.46 42.79
C TRP A 3 48.61 38.03 41.66
N TRP A 4 47.41 38.47 42.01
CA TRP A 4 46.48 39.16 41.10
C TRP A 4 47.04 40.46 40.50
N GLY A 5 47.90 41.16 41.23
CA GLY A 5 48.56 42.38 40.75
C GLY A 5 49.63 42.10 39.70
N LEU A 6 50.34 40.97 39.82
CA LEU A 6 51.30 40.50 38.82
C LEU A 6 50.60 40.03 37.54
N VAL A 7 49.48 39.29 37.68
CA VAL A 7 48.67 38.84 36.54
C VAL A 7 48.12 40.02 35.74
N LYS A 8 47.55 41.04 36.39
CA LYS A 8 47.03 42.24 35.71
C LYS A 8 48.12 43.05 35.00
N LYS A 9 49.29 43.22 35.64
CA LYS A 9 50.44 43.90 35.01
C LYS A 9 50.99 43.12 33.82
N SER A 10 51.06 41.79 33.91
CA SER A 10 51.45 40.92 32.81
C SER A 10 50.46 40.98 31.64
N LEU A 11 49.14 40.98 31.93
CA LEU A 11 48.11 41.12 30.90
C LEU A 11 48.22 42.44 30.12
N SER A 12 48.47 43.54 30.84
CA SER A 12 48.65 44.87 30.27
C SER A 12 49.95 45.01 29.49
N PHE A 13 51.05 44.43 29.99
CA PHE A 13 52.35 44.45 29.31
C PHE A 13 52.31 43.70 27.96
N TYR A 14 51.65 42.53 27.92
CA TYR A 14 51.48 41.71 26.70
C TYR A 14 50.11 41.90 26.01
N TRP A 15 49.52 43.10 26.09
CA TRP A 15 48.14 43.33 25.66
C TRP A 15 47.85 42.94 24.20
N ARG A 16 48.81 43.13 23.27
CA ARG A 16 48.65 42.77 21.85
C ARG A 16 48.52 41.27 21.63
N THR A 17 49.34 40.48 22.31
CA THR A 17 49.32 39.01 22.24
C THR A 17 48.07 38.46 22.91
N ASN A 18 47.72 38.96 24.09
CA ASN A 18 46.51 38.56 24.80
C ASN A 18 45.24 38.91 24.01
N LEU A 19 45.21 40.05 23.31
CA LEU A 19 44.12 40.43 22.42
C LEU A 19 43.99 39.47 21.24
N GLY A 20 45.11 39.06 20.62
CA GLY A 20 45.10 38.06 19.55
C GLY A 20 44.55 36.71 20.00
N VAL A 21 44.95 36.23 21.19
CA VAL A 21 44.41 35.00 21.79
C VAL A 21 42.92 35.15 22.10
N LEU A 22 42.49 36.28 22.67
CA LEU A 22 41.08 36.53 22.97
C LEU A 22 40.22 36.51 21.70
N LEU A 23 40.68 37.16 20.63
CA LEU A 23 39.98 37.14 19.33
C LEU A 23 39.93 35.74 18.74
N ALA A 24 41.03 34.97 18.81
CA ALA A 24 41.06 33.59 18.33
C ALA A 24 40.08 32.70 19.11
N VAL A 25 40.03 32.83 20.44
CA VAL A 25 39.06 32.13 21.29
C VAL A 25 37.64 32.57 20.95
N ALA A 26 37.37 33.87 20.83
CA ALA A 26 36.05 34.39 20.48
C ALA A 26 35.55 33.86 19.14
N VAL A 27 36.39 33.88 18.10
CA VAL A 27 36.06 33.32 16.79
C VAL A 27 35.84 31.80 16.87
N SER A 28 36.71 31.08 17.58
CA SER A 28 36.57 29.62 17.73
C SER A 28 35.27 29.26 18.46
N THR A 29 34.93 29.96 19.53
CA THR A 29 33.67 29.78 20.26
C THR A 29 32.47 30.15 19.39
N ALA A 30 32.53 31.23 18.62
CA ALA A 30 31.46 31.63 17.70
C ALA A 30 31.22 30.58 16.60
N VAL A 31 32.29 30.01 16.04
CA VAL A 31 32.19 28.94 15.03
C VAL A 31 31.61 27.66 15.63
N LEU A 32 32.08 27.25 16.81
CA LEU A 32 31.57 26.05 17.49
C LEU A 32 30.10 26.18 17.90
N THR A 33 29.71 27.34 18.46
CA THR A 33 28.32 27.61 18.84
C THR A 33 27.42 27.72 17.62
N GLY A 34 27.86 28.40 16.56
CA GLY A 34 27.15 28.47 15.29
C GLY A 34 26.89 27.09 14.67
N ALA A 35 27.90 26.22 14.65
CA ALA A 35 27.76 24.86 14.15
C ALA A 35 26.75 24.02 14.96
N LEU A 36 26.77 24.13 16.30
CA LEU A 36 25.83 23.44 17.18
C LEU A 36 24.38 23.90 16.97
N VAL A 37 24.16 25.22 16.87
CA VAL A 37 22.82 25.79 16.67
C VAL A 37 22.24 25.41 15.30
N VAL A 38 23.07 25.44 14.25
CA VAL A 38 22.65 25.02 12.90
C VAL A 38 22.31 23.52 12.90
N GLY A 39 23.15 22.70 13.53
CA GLY A 39 22.90 21.26 13.65
C GLY A 39 21.57 20.93 14.35
N ASP A 40 21.29 21.61 15.47
CA ASP A 40 20.05 21.41 16.22
C ASP A 40 18.81 21.89 15.43
N SER A 41 18.93 23.03 14.73
CA SER A 41 17.85 23.57 13.90
C SER A 41 17.49 22.63 12.74
N VAL A 42 18.49 22.06 12.07
CA VAL A 42 18.28 21.07 11.00
C VAL A 42 17.67 19.80 11.56
N ARG A 43 18.18 19.29 12.68
CA ARG A 43 17.63 18.09 13.34
C ARG A 43 16.16 18.30 13.74
N TYR A 44 15.84 19.44 14.32
CA TYR A 44 14.48 19.79 14.69
C TYR A 44 13.56 19.87 13.47
N SER A 45 14.01 20.53 12.39
CA SER A 45 13.24 20.65 11.15
C SER A 45 12.97 19.30 10.51
N LEU A 46 13.96 18.40 10.48
CA LEU A 46 13.80 17.03 9.99
C LEU A 46 12.82 16.23 10.87
N MET A 47 12.91 16.36 12.19
CA MET A 47 11.99 15.70 13.12
C MET A 47 10.54 16.18 12.91
N MET A 48 10.35 17.48 12.70
CA MET A 48 9.02 18.06 12.41
C MET A 48 8.46 17.55 11.08
N MET A 49 9.28 17.45 10.03
CA MET A 49 8.86 16.85 8.76
C MET A 49 8.48 15.37 8.91
N VAL A 50 9.26 14.59 9.66
CA VAL A 50 8.94 13.18 9.92
C VAL A 50 7.63 13.05 10.70
N ARG A 51 7.41 13.87 11.74
CA ARG A 51 6.16 13.87 12.51
C ARG A 51 4.96 14.28 11.69
N ALA A 52 5.06 15.30 10.85
CA ALA A 52 3.98 15.70 9.95
C ALA A 52 3.62 14.57 8.96
N ARG A 53 4.62 13.79 8.54
CA ARG A 53 4.47 12.74 7.51
C ARG A 53 4.03 11.39 8.06
N LEU A 54 4.47 11.01 9.25
CA LEU A 54 4.21 9.69 9.84
C LEU A 54 3.27 9.74 11.06
N GLY A 55 3.07 10.91 11.65
CA GLY A 55 2.32 11.02 12.89
C GLY A 55 2.99 10.21 14.01
N SER A 56 2.20 9.40 14.72
CA SER A 56 2.69 8.45 15.73
C SER A 56 2.98 7.06 15.16
N THR A 57 2.94 6.89 13.83
CA THR A 57 3.23 5.60 13.18
C THR A 57 4.68 5.18 13.45
N GLN A 58 4.86 3.99 14.03
CA GLN A 58 6.19 3.39 14.21
C GLN A 58 6.45 2.26 13.22
N LEU A 59 5.43 1.42 12.98
CA LEU A 59 5.51 0.34 12.00
C LEU A 59 4.42 0.53 10.94
N ALA A 60 4.77 0.23 9.70
CA ALA A 60 3.84 0.16 8.59
C ALA A 60 4.01 -1.18 7.87
N LEU A 61 2.91 -1.90 7.68
CA LEU A 61 2.88 -3.05 6.79
C LEU A 61 2.34 -2.58 5.45
N VAL A 62 3.20 -2.60 4.42
CA VAL A 62 2.83 -2.22 3.07
C VAL A 62 2.84 -3.47 2.21
N SER A 63 1.65 -3.89 1.80
CA SER A 63 1.54 -4.93 0.80
C SER A 63 1.81 -4.33 -0.58
N GLN A 64 2.76 -4.91 -1.32
CA GLN A 64 3.15 -4.39 -2.63
C GLN A 64 1.99 -4.50 -3.64
N ASN A 65 1.47 -5.72 -3.84
CA ASN A 65 0.45 -6.00 -4.84
C ASN A 65 -0.61 -6.97 -4.33
N ARG A 66 -0.79 -7.06 -3.01
CA ARG A 66 -1.80 -7.92 -2.37
C ARG A 66 -2.75 -7.10 -1.52
N PHE A 67 -3.94 -7.62 -1.36
CA PHE A 67 -4.91 -7.13 -0.40
C PHE A 67 -5.05 -8.16 0.72
N PHE A 68 -5.26 -7.68 1.93
CA PHE A 68 -5.58 -8.47 3.12
C PHE A 68 -6.85 -7.92 3.75
N THR A 69 -7.43 -8.63 4.71
CA THR A 69 -8.68 -8.20 5.32
C THR A 69 -8.45 -6.98 6.22
N SER A 70 -9.37 -6.02 6.21
CA SER A 70 -9.31 -4.88 7.13
C SER A 70 -9.51 -5.31 8.58
N VAL A 71 -10.10 -6.49 8.81
CA VAL A 71 -10.29 -7.11 10.14
C VAL A 71 -8.95 -7.44 10.80
N LEU A 72 -7.92 -7.76 10.01
CA LEU A 72 -6.56 -7.97 10.53
C LEU A 72 -6.07 -6.77 11.36
N ALA A 73 -6.50 -5.54 11.02
CA ALA A 73 -6.17 -4.36 11.82
C ALA A 73 -6.75 -4.45 13.25
N ASP A 74 -8.00 -4.90 13.38
CA ASP A 74 -8.67 -5.06 14.67
C ASP A 74 -8.01 -6.16 15.50
N GLU A 75 -7.70 -7.30 14.87
CA GLU A 75 -7.02 -8.42 15.54
C GLU A 75 -5.62 -8.06 16.02
N LEU A 76 -4.86 -7.31 15.21
CA LEU A 76 -3.53 -6.83 15.57
C LEU A 76 -3.60 -5.76 16.65
N SER A 77 -4.58 -4.84 16.57
CA SER A 77 -4.79 -3.82 17.60
C SER A 77 -5.04 -4.46 18.97
N ALA A 78 -5.90 -5.49 19.03
CA ALA A 78 -6.15 -6.24 20.26
C ALA A 78 -4.94 -7.07 20.72
N GLN A 79 -4.20 -7.70 19.80
CA GLN A 79 -3.06 -8.57 20.13
C GLN A 79 -1.81 -7.80 20.59
N LEU A 80 -1.61 -6.59 20.06
CA LEU A 80 -0.46 -5.74 20.33
C LEU A 80 -0.78 -4.63 21.34
N ASN A 81 -2.06 -4.42 21.68
CA ASN A 81 -2.53 -3.36 22.57
C ASN A 81 -2.11 -1.95 22.10
N VAL A 82 -2.16 -1.73 20.79
CA VAL A 82 -1.81 -0.48 20.12
C VAL A 82 -2.85 -0.09 19.08
N THR A 83 -2.85 1.17 18.63
CA THR A 83 -3.77 1.59 17.55
C THR A 83 -3.22 1.12 16.21
N VAL A 84 -4.01 0.30 15.50
CA VAL A 84 -3.70 -0.16 14.14
C VAL A 84 -4.78 0.34 13.19
N ALA A 85 -4.38 1.09 12.16
CA ALA A 85 -5.27 1.67 11.16
C ALA A 85 -5.11 0.95 9.81
N PRO A 86 -6.19 0.39 9.24
CA PRO A 86 -6.19 -0.10 7.87
C PRO A 86 -6.33 1.06 6.88
N VAL A 87 -5.56 0.98 5.80
CA VAL A 87 -5.59 1.93 4.69
C VAL A 87 -5.69 1.17 3.39
N LEU A 88 -6.64 1.56 2.55
CA LEU A 88 -6.72 1.12 1.16
C LEU A 88 -6.07 2.19 0.28
N ARG A 89 -4.82 1.96 -0.12
CA ARG A 89 -4.06 2.88 -0.96
C ARG A 89 -4.17 2.48 -2.42
N LEU A 90 -4.71 3.38 -3.23
CA LEU A 90 -4.80 3.27 -4.68
C LEU A 90 -4.18 4.49 -5.35
N ARG A 91 -3.93 4.40 -6.65
CA ARG A 91 -3.45 5.52 -7.46
C ARG A 91 -4.58 6.15 -8.23
N GLY A 92 -4.44 7.43 -8.54
CA GLY A 92 -5.42 8.14 -9.35
C GLY A 92 -4.88 9.40 -10.01
N LEU A 93 -5.83 10.10 -10.63
CA LEU A 93 -5.68 11.47 -11.10
C LEU A 93 -6.94 12.24 -10.71
N ILE A 94 -6.79 13.53 -10.51
CA ILE A 94 -7.89 14.43 -10.14
C ILE A 94 -7.84 15.68 -10.99
N ALA A 95 -9.01 16.16 -11.38
CA ALA A 95 -9.18 17.37 -12.18
C ALA A 95 -10.29 18.24 -11.61
N THR A 96 -10.23 19.54 -11.88
CA THR A 96 -11.36 20.46 -11.66
C THR A 96 -12.55 20.07 -12.55
N SER A 97 -13.77 20.49 -12.18
CA SER A 97 -14.96 20.20 -12.98
C SER A 97 -14.86 20.66 -14.46
N ASP A 98 -14.13 21.75 -14.71
CA ASP A 98 -13.91 22.30 -16.05
C ASP A 98 -12.67 21.73 -16.77
N ASP A 99 -12.00 20.72 -16.20
CA ASP A 99 -10.74 20.13 -16.70
C ASP A 99 -9.56 21.12 -16.90
N THR A 100 -9.66 22.34 -16.38
CA THR A 100 -8.61 23.36 -16.52
C THR A 100 -7.36 23.06 -15.71
N ARG A 101 -7.52 22.46 -14.52
CA ARG A 101 -6.41 22.08 -13.64
C ARG A 101 -6.48 20.60 -13.33
N VAL A 102 -5.35 19.91 -13.55
CA VAL A 102 -5.22 18.46 -13.39
C VAL A 102 -3.98 18.15 -12.55
N ALA A 103 -4.15 17.22 -11.61
CA ALA A 103 -3.06 16.60 -10.87
C ALA A 103 -3.03 15.09 -11.17
N ASN A 104 -1.92 14.66 -11.78
CA ASN A 104 -1.64 13.26 -12.07
C ASN A 104 -0.82 12.63 -10.92
N LYS A 105 -0.82 11.29 -10.83
CA LYS A 105 -0.04 10.52 -9.85
C LYS A 105 -0.39 10.89 -8.40
N ILE A 106 -1.67 11.04 -8.11
CA ILE A 106 -2.15 11.23 -6.73
C ILE A 106 -2.31 9.89 -6.03
N GLU A 107 -2.14 9.90 -4.72
CA GLU A 107 -2.45 8.77 -3.86
C GLU A 107 -3.87 8.93 -3.31
N VAL A 108 -4.72 7.94 -3.60
CA VAL A 108 -6.09 7.87 -3.10
C VAL A 108 -6.11 6.93 -1.91
N LEU A 109 -6.38 7.46 -0.73
CA LEU A 109 -6.30 6.78 0.54
C LEU A 109 -7.70 6.58 1.10
N GLY A 110 -8.18 5.35 1.06
CA GLY A 110 -9.34 4.91 1.83
C GLY A 110 -8.94 4.78 3.29
N VAL A 111 -9.50 5.63 4.14
CA VAL A 111 -9.14 5.76 5.55
C VAL A 111 -10.38 5.80 6.44
N ASP A 112 -10.19 5.52 7.73
CA ASP A 112 -11.23 5.66 8.75
C ASP A 112 -10.71 6.50 9.93
N GLU A 113 -11.50 6.62 10.99
CA GLU A 113 -11.13 7.41 12.16
C GLU A 113 -9.84 6.92 12.84
N ARG A 114 -9.45 5.64 12.69
CA ARG A 114 -8.21 5.11 13.28
C ARG A 114 -7.00 5.72 12.60
N PHE A 115 -7.05 5.95 11.30
CA PHE A 115 -5.98 6.63 10.55
C PHE A 115 -5.72 8.03 11.11
N PHE A 116 -6.79 8.81 11.32
CA PHE A 116 -6.65 10.15 11.89
C PHE A 116 -6.22 10.12 13.35
N ARG A 117 -6.61 9.10 14.13
CA ARG A 117 -6.14 8.89 15.50
C ARG A 117 -4.64 8.59 15.58
N VAL A 118 -4.08 7.96 14.55
CA VAL A 118 -2.64 7.66 14.45
C VAL A 118 -1.80 8.91 14.22
N GLY A 119 -2.30 9.89 13.45
CA GLY A 119 -1.44 11.00 13.01
C GLY A 119 -1.94 12.42 13.22
N SER A 120 -3.20 12.63 13.62
CA SER A 120 -3.72 13.98 13.85
C SER A 120 -3.20 14.56 15.16
N ALA A 121 -2.94 15.87 15.16
CA ALA A 121 -2.57 16.60 16.36
C ALA A 121 -3.75 16.67 17.34
N GLN A 122 -3.43 16.75 18.64
CA GLN A 122 -4.43 16.98 19.67
C GLN A 122 -5.17 18.30 19.41
N GLY A 123 -6.51 18.26 19.38
CA GLY A 123 -7.36 19.44 19.14
C GLY A 123 -7.55 19.83 17.67
N ALA A 124 -7.06 19.03 16.71
CA ALA A 124 -7.37 19.24 15.30
C ALA A 124 -8.88 19.09 15.03
N GLU A 125 -9.45 19.94 14.18
CA GLU A 125 -10.87 19.89 13.81
C GLU A 125 -11.20 18.56 13.10
N PRO A 126 -12.10 17.72 13.67
CA PRO A 126 -12.30 16.35 13.22
C PRO A 126 -13.32 16.25 12.09
N PHE A 127 -12.97 16.71 10.88
CA PHE A 127 -13.86 16.57 9.71
C PHE A 127 -14.20 15.09 9.37
N TRP A 128 -13.42 14.16 9.91
CA TRP A 128 -13.55 12.71 9.76
C TRP A 128 -14.58 12.08 10.69
N SER A 129 -15.11 12.80 11.69
CA SER A 129 -16.22 12.31 12.52
C SER A 129 -17.48 12.11 11.66
N ASP A 130 -18.10 10.93 11.77
CA ASP A 130 -19.27 10.51 10.99
C ASP A 130 -19.10 10.68 9.48
N TRP A 131 -17.87 10.53 8.99
CA TRP A 131 -17.54 10.76 7.60
C TRP A 131 -17.92 9.59 6.70
N SER A 132 -19.01 9.77 5.95
CA SER A 132 -19.58 8.75 5.06
C SER A 132 -19.54 9.12 3.57
N GLY A 133 -19.26 10.39 3.22
CA GLY A 133 -19.29 10.86 1.84
C GLY A 133 -18.46 12.12 1.59
N GLY A 134 -18.23 12.41 0.31
CA GLY A 134 -17.28 13.44 -0.14
C GLY A 134 -15.83 13.01 0.06
N ILE A 135 -14.91 13.84 -0.41
CA ILE A 135 -13.47 13.59 -0.31
C ILE A 135 -12.78 14.69 0.50
N ALA A 136 -11.67 14.38 1.15
CA ALA A 136 -10.79 15.40 1.72
C ALA A 136 -9.48 15.44 0.90
N LEU A 137 -9.05 16.65 0.55
CA LEU A 137 -7.80 16.87 -0.17
C LEU A 137 -6.75 17.35 0.81
N ASN A 138 -5.49 16.98 0.65
CA ASN A 138 -4.45 17.66 1.43
C ASN A 138 -4.13 19.05 0.86
N GLU A 139 -3.56 19.94 1.69
CA GLU A 139 -3.26 21.32 1.28
C GLU A 139 -2.50 21.42 -0.05
N PRO A 140 -1.40 20.67 -0.32
CA PRO A 140 -0.67 20.80 -1.57
C PRO A 140 -1.51 20.46 -2.81
N LEU A 141 -2.42 19.50 -2.69
CA LEU A 141 -3.30 19.12 -3.78
C LEU A 141 -4.41 20.15 -3.99
N ALA A 142 -5.00 20.67 -2.90
CA ALA A 142 -6.00 21.72 -2.95
C ALA A 142 -5.43 23.01 -3.56
N GLU A 143 -4.22 23.43 -3.16
CA GLU A 143 -3.50 24.58 -3.73
C GLU A 143 -3.21 24.40 -5.22
N ARG A 144 -2.72 23.22 -5.62
CA ARG A 144 -2.41 22.91 -7.03
C ARG A 144 -3.64 22.97 -7.92
N LEU A 145 -4.78 22.50 -7.43
CA LEU A 145 -6.06 22.55 -8.14
C LEU A 145 -6.78 23.90 -7.96
N GLY A 146 -6.38 24.69 -6.96
CA GLY A 146 -7.06 25.88 -6.44
C GLY A 146 -8.55 25.66 -6.23
N VAL A 147 -8.87 24.64 -5.43
CA VAL A 147 -10.21 24.27 -4.99
C VAL A 147 -10.32 24.39 -3.47
N ALA A 148 -11.54 24.61 -2.98
CA ALA A 148 -11.89 24.73 -1.58
C ALA A 148 -12.89 23.64 -1.15
N ALA A 149 -13.18 23.58 0.16
CA ALA A 149 -14.30 22.78 0.65
C ALA A 149 -15.62 23.30 0.03
N GLY A 150 -16.44 22.37 -0.48
CA GLY A 150 -17.68 22.66 -1.21
C GLY A 150 -17.56 22.51 -2.72
N ASP A 151 -16.36 22.51 -3.29
CA ASP A 151 -16.18 22.40 -4.74
C ASP A 151 -16.36 20.97 -5.25
N GLU A 152 -16.87 20.82 -6.47
CA GLU A 152 -16.91 19.54 -7.17
C GLU A 152 -15.66 19.31 -8.02
N VAL A 153 -15.15 18.08 -7.98
CA VAL A 153 -13.95 17.67 -8.72
C VAL A 153 -14.18 16.34 -9.41
N LYS A 154 -13.41 16.07 -10.47
CA LYS A 154 -13.38 14.79 -11.17
C LYS A 154 -12.23 13.95 -10.63
N LEU A 155 -12.55 12.87 -9.93
CA LEU A 155 -11.57 11.93 -9.38
C LEU A 155 -11.60 10.64 -10.20
N ARG A 156 -10.50 10.31 -10.87
CA ARG A 156 -10.34 9.03 -11.57
C ARG A 156 -9.38 8.15 -10.78
N ILE A 157 -9.87 6.99 -10.36
CA ILE A 157 -9.13 6.03 -9.53
C ILE A 157 -8.78 4.82 -10.39
N GLU A 158 -7.53 4.39 -10.36
CA GLU A 158 -7.10 3.16 -11.03
C GLU A 158 -7.67 1.95 -10.29
N LYS A 159 -8.32 1.03 -11.03
CA LYS A 159 -8.72 -0.25 -10.46
C LYS A 159 -7.46 -1.09 -10.25
N PRO A 160 -7.25 -1.66 -9.06
CA PRO A 160 -6.19 -2.65 -8.88
C PRO A 160 -6.62 -3.93 -9.59
N GLY A 161 -6.18 -4.07 -10.85
CA GLY A 161 -6.59 -5.14 -11.74
C GLY A 161 -6.04 -6.51 -11.36
N MET A 162 -6.78 -7.54 -11.76
CA MET A 162 -6.41 -8.96 -11.69
C MET A 162 -5.30 -9.34 -12.69
N MET A 163 -5.13 -8.56 -13.76
CA MET A 163 -4.22 -8.86 -14.87
C MET A 163 -3.09 -7.83 -14.98
N PRO A 164 -1.88 -8.25 -15.38
CA PRO A 164 -0.80 -7.33 -15.75
C PRO A 164 -1.26 -6.34 -16.84
N ARG A 165 -0.81 -5.08 -16.75
CA ARG A 165 -1.12 -4.03 -17.75
C ARG A 165 -0.57 -4.34 -19.15
N GLU A 166 0.26 -5.38 -19.27
CA GLU A 166 0.91 -5.83 -20.50
C GLU A 166 0.05 -6.83 -21.30
N VAL A 167 -1.15 -7.19 -20.82
CA VAL A 167 -2.05 -8.06 -21.58
C VAL A 167 -2.76 -7.25 -22.69
N PRO A 168 -2.59 -7.57 -23.98
CA PRO A 168 -3.06 -6.76 -25.13
C PRO A 168 -4.57 -6.58 -25.28
N LEU A 169 -5.39 -7.09 -24.34
CA LEU A 169 -6.82 -7.31 -24.51
C LEU A 169 -7.72 -6.39 -23.65
N THR A 170 -7.16 -5.38 -22.97
CA THR A 170 -7.97 -4.48 -22.14
C THR A 170 -8.21 -3.14 -22.84
N PRO A 171 -9.47 -2.75 -23.15
CA PRO A 171 -9.74 -1.37 -23.51
C PRO A 171 -9.40 -0.46 -22.32
N ASP A 172 -8.63 0.62 -22.55
CA ASP A 172 -8.15 1.53 -21.49
C ASP A 172 -9.25 2.04 -20.54
N SER A 173 -10.51 2.04 -20.99
CA SER A 173 -11.69 2.41 -20.22
C SER A 173 -11.97 1.51 -19.02
N ASP A 174 -11.50 0.25 -19.00
CA ASP A 174 -11.78 -0.70 -17.90
C ASP A 174 -10.78 -0.62 -16.74
N LEU A 175 -9.68 0.12 -16.91
CA LEU A 175 -8.58 0.21 -15.94
C LEU A 175 -8.80 1.25 -14.83
N SER A 176 -9.82 2.10 -14.95
CA SER A 176 -10.09 3.15 -13.97
C SER A 176 -11.57 3.49 -13.87
N VAL A 177 -12.00 4.06 -12.75
CA VAL A 177 -13.37 4.55 -12.56
C VAL A 177 -13.34 6.05 -12.28
N LEU A 178 -14.23 6.79 -12.93
CA LEU A 178 -14.39 8.22 -12.75
C LEU A 178 -15.53 8.53 -11.76
N PHE A 179 -15.23 9.33 -10.76
CA PHE A 179 -16.16 9.84 -9.75
C PHE A 179 -16.22 11.38 -9.82
N ARG A 180 -17.35 11.94 -9.38
CA ARG A 180 -17.55 13.39 -9.23
C ARG A 180 -17.89 13.75 -7.78
N PRO A 181 -16.95 13.59 -6.84
CA PRO A 181 -17.22 13.93 -5.46
C PRO A 181 -17.12 15.44 -5.19
N THR A 182 -17.81 15.87 -4.15
CA THR A 182 -17.61 17.17 -3.52
C THR A 182 -16.46 17.11 -2.52
N VAL A 183 -15.64 18.16 -2.47
CA VAL A 183 -14.59 18.33 -1.46
C VAL A 183 -15.24 18.66 -0.12
N LYS A 184 -15.18 17.74 0.84
CA LYS A 184 -15.68 17.94 2.20
C LYS A 184 -14.77 18.85 3.02
N ALA A 185 -13.45 18.65 2.91
CA ALA A 185 -12.46 19.33 3.73
C ALA A 185 -11.10 19.41 3.06
N ILE A 186 -10.26 20.33 3.54
CA ILE A 186 -8.83 20.38 3.22
C ILE A 186 -8.06 19.94 4.48
N ALA A 187 -7.32 18.85 4.37
CA ALA A 187 -6.51 18.30 5.45
C ALA A 187 -5.13 18.96 5.48
N GLY A 188 -4.86 19.69 6.55
CA GLY A 188 -3.56 20.29 6.82
C GLY A 188 -2.62 19.39 7.61
N ILE A 189 -1.51 19.96 8.06
CA ILE A 189 -0.55 19.27 8.94
C ILE A 189 -1.24 18.75 10.22
N PRO A 190 -2.09 19.54 10.94
CA PRO A 190 -2.74 19.07 12.16
C PRO A 190 -3.70 17.89 11.91
N GLN A 191 -4.29 17.78 10.72
CA GLN A 191 -5.22 16.73 10.34
C GLN A 191 -4.55 15.55 9.61
N PHE A 192 -3.23 15.42 9.73
CA PHE A 192 -2.45 14.35 9.10
C PHE A 192 -2.46 14.37 7.56
N GLY A 193 -2.68 15.53 6.94
CA GLY A 193 -2.74 15.69 5.48
C GLY A 193 -1.43 15.45 4.74
N ARG A 194 -0.28 15.57 5.43
CA ARG A 194 1.06 15.33 4.88
C ARG A 194 1.47 13.85 4.91
N PHE A 195 0.56 12.94 5.25
CA PHE A 195 0.87 11.51 5.36
C PHE A 195 1.65 10.97 4.16
N GLY A 196 2.73 10.24 4.43
CA GLY A 196 3.56 9.60 3.39
C GLY A 196 4.62 8.67 3.98
N LEU A 197 4.72 7.46 3.44
CA LEU A 197 5.75 6.51 3.89
C LEU A 197 7.11 6.74 3.23
N GLN A 198 7.12 7.32 2.03
CA GLN A 198 8.35 7.60 1.30
C GLN A 198 9.11 8.75 1.93
N ALA A 199 10.44 8.62 1.97
CA ALA A 199 11.35 9.60 2.54
C ALA A 199 11.59 10.79 1.59
N ASP A 200 10.53 11.36 1.03
CA ASP A 200 10.60 12.46 0.08
C ASP A 200 10.46 13.82 0.78
N GLN A 201 11.14 14.83 0.24
CA GLN A 201 11.02 16.23 0.69
C GLN A 201 9.85 16.96 0.03
N ILE A 202 9.32 16.41 -1.07
CA ILE A 202 8.13 16.94 -1.75
C ILE A 202 6.91 16.33 -1.08
N ALA A 203 5.98 17.18 -0.68
CA ALA A 203 4.76 16.71 -0.06
C ALA A 203 3.92 15.87 -1.03
N PRO A 204 3.43 14.70 -0.59
CA PRO A 204 2.61 13.84 -1.43
C PRO A 204 1.29 14.53 -1.77
N LEU A 205 0.70 14.15 -2.89
CA LEU A 205 -0.63 14.63 -3.29
C LEU A 205 -1.65 13.58 -2.90
N ASN A 206 -2.31 13.80 -1.77
CA ASN A 206 -3.19 12.83 -1.15
C ASN A 206 -4.65 13.25 -1.31
N VAL A 207 -5.47 12.28 -1.72
CA VAL A 207 -6.93 12.34 -1.61
C VAL A 207 -7.35 11.33 -0.57
N PHE A 208 -8.00 11.80 0.49
CA PHE A 208 -8.59 10.94 1.50
C PHE A 208 -10.06 10.72 1.16
N VAL A 209 -10.51 9.48 1.30
CA VAL A 209 -11.91 9.08 1.12
C VAL A 209 -12.30 8.12 2.25
N PRO A 210 -13.59 7.97 2.59
CA PRO A 210 -14.01 6.96 3.54
C PRO A 210 -13.60 5.55 3.06
N LEU A 211 -12.96 4.77 3.93
CA LEU A 211 -12.45 3.43 3.61
C LEU A 211 -13.55 2.54 3.01
N ARG A 212 -14.72 2.51 3.65
CA ARG A 212 -15.88 1.74 3.18
C ARG A 212 -16.31 2.14 1.78
N TRP A 213 -16.38 3.45 1.51
CA TRP A 213 -16.76 3.97 0.20
C TRP A 213 -15.77 3.52 -0.88
N LEU A 214 -14.47 3.60 -0.63
CA LEU A 214 -13.47 3.17 -1.60
C LEU A 214 -13.50 1.66 -1.83
N GLN A 215 -13.64 0.89 -0.76
CA GLN A 215 -13.75 -0.56 -0.80
C GLN A 215 -14.95 -1.02 -1.64
N GLU A 216 -16.13 -0.42 -1.44
CA GLU A 216 -17.35 -0.74 -2.18
C GLU A 216 -17.24 -0.37 -3.66
N ASN A 217 -16.82 0.86 -3.95
CA ASN A 217 -16.75 1.35 -5.32
C ASN A 217 -15.65 0.66 -6.15
N MET A 218 -14.59 0.16 -5.50
CA MET A 218 -13.49 -0.55 -6.16
C MET A 218 -13.64 -2.08 -6.15
N GLY A 219 -14.71 -2.64 -5.55
CA GLY A 219 -14.91 -4.09 -5.49
C GLY A 219 -13.96 -4.82 -4.53
N HIS A 220 -13.40 -4.11 -3.54
CA HIS A 220 -12.49 -4.62 -2.51
C HIS A 220 -13.11 -4.52 -1.11
N GLN A 221 -14.37 -4.90 -0.97
CA GLN A 221 -15.12 -4.85 0.29
C GLN A 221 -14.35 -5.56 1.42
N GLY A 222 -14.15 -4.87 2.54
CA GLY A 222 -13.47 -5.42 3.71
C GLY A 222 -11.98 -5.69 3.52
N HIS A 223 -11.34 -5.14 2.48
CA HIS A 223 -9.92 -5.32 2.21
C HIS A 223 -9.11 -4.02 2.32
N ALA A 224 -7.85 -4.15 2.68
CA ALA A 224 -6.85 -3.09 2.73
C ALA A 224 -5.52 -3.60 2.16
N ASN A 225 -4.59 -2.72 1.86
CA ASN A 225 -3.24 -3.09 1.41
C ASN A 225 -2.13 -2.39 2.21
N MET A 226 -2.51 -1.60 3.22
CA MET A 226 -1.59 -0.96 4.13
C MET A 226 -2.16 -0.99 5.56
N LEU A 227 -1.29 -1.25 6.53
CA LEU A 227 -1.59 -1.09 7.96
C LEU A 227 -0.59 -0.11 8.56
N LEU A 228 -1.08 0.81 9.37
CA LEU A 228 -0.27 1.72 10.16
C LEU A 228 -0.45 1.36 11.63
N ALA A 229 0.64 1.08 12.32
CA ALA A 229 0.63 0.80 13.75
C ALA A 229 1.33 1.95 14.49
N ALA A 230 0.55 2.66 15.30
CA ALA A 230 1.07 3.69 16.19
C ALA A 230 1.41 3.06 17.53
N ALA A 231 2.62 3.26 18.03
CA ALA A 231 2.94 2.76 19.36
C ALA A 231 2.18 3.51 20.44
N SER A 232 1.97 2.82 21.55
CA SER A 232 1.52 3.41 22.81
C SER A 232 2.74 3.91 23.60
N GLU A 233 2.54 4.88 24.47
CA GLU A 233 3.56 5.32 25.44
C GLU A 233 4.00 4.19 26.39
N THR A 234 3.14 3.17 26.56
CA THR A 234 3.32 2.09 27.54
C THR A 234 3.91 0.81 26.95
N GLU A 235 3.85 0.63 25.63
CA GLU A 235 4.23 -0.63 24.99
C GLU A 235 5.15 -0.41 23.81
N GLU A 236 6.34 -1.00 23.88
CA GLU A 236 7.29 -1.00 22.79
C GLU A 236 6.77 -1.86 21.63
N LEU A 237 6.68 -1.24 20.46
CA LEU A 237 6.23 -1.89 19.24
C LEU A 237 7.45 -2.27 18.38
N THR A 238 7.94 -3.49 18.55
CA THR A 238 9.05 -4.03 17.75
C THR A 238 8.58 -4.81 16.53
N VAL A 239 9.44 -4.91 15.52
CA VAL A 239 9.15 -5.65 14.28
C VAL A 239 8.92 -7.14 14.56
N GLU A 240 9.68 -7.72 15.48
CA GLU A 240 9.59 -9.13 15.88
C GLU A 240 8.23 -9.42 16.51
N ARG A 241 7.78 -8.54 17.41
CA ARG A 241 6.49 -8.65 18.09
C ARG A 241 5.34 -8.50 17.12
N ALA A 242 5.43 -7.52 16.21
CA ALA A 242 4.44 -7.33 15.15
C ALA A 242 4.36 -8.55 14.22
N ASN A 243 5.50 -9.09 13.79
CA ASN A 243 5.55 -10.29 12.96
C ASN A 243 4.99 -11.53 13.68
N ALA A 244 5.24 -11.69 14.98
CA ALA A 244 4.67 -12.76 15.77
C ALA A 244 3.14 -12.63 15.89
N ALA A 245 2.63 -11.40 16.08
CA ALA A 245 1.20 -11.13 16.11
C ALA A 245 0.52 -11.41 14.75
N ILE A 246 1.15 -10.98 13.65
CA ILE A 246 0.70 -11.29 12.28
C ILE A 246 0.62 -12.79 12.09
N LYS A 247 1.69 -13.56 12.36
CA LYS A 247 1.69 -15.02 12.19
C LYS A 247 0.58 -15.72 13.00
N LYS A 248 0.25 -15.21 14.19
CA LYS A 248 -0.79 -15.78 15.05
C LYS A 248 -2.21 -15.47 14.57
N ARG A 249 -2.40 -14.31 13.94
CA ARG A 249 -3.71 -13.78 13.52
C ARG A 249 -3.98 -13.93 12.02
N TRP A 250 -2.97 -14.32 11.25
CA TRP A 250 -3.06 -14.45 9.81
C TRP A 250 -4.11 -15.49 9.41
N GLN A 251 -5.05 -15.09 8.55
CA GLN A 251 -6.07 -15.96 8.01
C GLN A 251 -5.83 -16.23 6.52
N LEU A 252 -6.46 -17.27 5.98
CA LEU A 252 -6.39 -17.59 4.55
C LEU A 252 -6.87 -16.42 3.69
N ALA A 253 -7.91 -15.71 4.14
CA ALA A 253 -8.43 -14.53 3.46
C ALA A 253 -7.38 -13.42 3.33
N ASP A 254 -6.48 -13.25 4.30
CA ASP A 254 -5.39 -12.27 4.24
C ASP A 254 -4.33 -12.63 3.20
N ALA A 255 -4.20 -13.92 2.87
CA ALA A 255 -3.36 -14.40 1.76
C ALA A 255 -4.07 -14.35 0.39
N GLY A 256 -5.35 -13.93 0.35
CA GLY A 256 -6.19 -14.00 -0.84
C GLY A 256 -6.62 -15.43 -1.18
N LEU A 257 -6.63 -16.35 -0.21
CA LEU A 257 -7.04 -17.74 -0.39
C LEU A 257 -8.44 -17.97 0.17
N ASN A 258 -9.23 -18.76 -0.55
CA ASN A 258 -10.55 -19.23 -0.13
C ASN A 258 -10.65 -20.75 -0.29
N ILE A 259 -11.33 -21.41 0.64
CA ILE A 259 -11.61 -22.84 0.59
C ILE A 259 -13.09 -23.04 0.34
N ARG A 260 -13.43 -23.79 -0.71
CA ARG A 260 -14.79 -24.17 -1.05
C ARG A 260 -14.95 -25.68 -0.98
N THR A 261 -16.06 -26.15 -0.43
CA THR A 261 -16.43 -27.56 -0.47
C THR A 261 -17.18 -27.89 -1.76
N LEU A 262 -16.67 -28.83 -2.54
CA LEU A 262 -17.33 -29.36 -3.73
C LEU A 262 -18.11 -30.63 -3.36
N SER A 263 -19.36 -30.46 -2.95
CA SER A 263 -20.17 -31.53 -2.34
C SER A 263 -20.38 -32.75 -3.25
N ARG A 264 -20.43 -32.57 -4.58
CA ARG A 264 -20.60 -33.67 -5.54
C ARG A 264 -19.36 -34.57 -5.60
N GLN A 265 -18.18 -33.96 -5.62
CA GLN A 265 -16.90 -34.64 -5.67
C GLN A 265 -16.37 -35.02 -4.28
N LYS A 266 -16.97 -34.48 -3.21
CA LYS A 266 -16.52 -34.64 -1.81
C LYS A 266 -15.07 -34.21 -1.60
N VAL A 267 -14.66 -33.14 -2.29
CA VAL A 267 -13.31 -32.55 -2.16
C VAL A 267 -13.37 -31.09 -1.72
N TYR A 268 -12.26 -30.60 -1.22
CA TYR A 268 -12.05 -29.18 -0.95
C TYR A 268 -11.28 -28.55 -2.12
N GLU A 269 -11.76 -27.41 -2.60
CA GLU A 269 -11.11 -26.58 -3.59
C GLU A 269 -10.45 -25.41 -2.87
N VAL A 270 -9.13 -25.28 -2.99
CA VAL A 270 -8.39 -24.09 -2.54
C VAL A 270 -8.22 -23.18 -3.75
N ARG A 271 -8.79 -21.99 -3.69
CA ARG A 271 -8.76 -21.01 -4.78
C ARG A 271 -8.10 -19.72 -4.34
N SER A 272 -7.32 -19.12 -5.23
CA SER A 272 -6.82 -17.76 -5.07
C SER A 272 -7.83 -16.74 -5.61
N SER A 273 -7.92 -15.60 -4.94
CA SER A 273 -8.61 -14.42 -5.48
C SER A 273 -7.82 -13.76 -6.60
N ARG A 274 -6.55 -14.14 -6.82
CA ARG A 274 -5.68 -13.67 -7.91
C ARG A 274 -5.74 -14.61 -9.11
N VAL A 275 -5.26 -14.14 -10.27
CA VAL A 275 -5.16 -14.96 -11.50
C VAL A 275 -4.22 -16.15 -11.31
N PHE A 276 -3.11 -15.94 -10.59
CA PHE A 276 -2.13 -16.98 -10.29
C PHE A 276 -2.00 -17.18 -8.79
N MET A 277 -1.94 -18.46 -8.39
CA MET A 277 -1.51 -18.86 -7.05
C MET A 277 0.02 -18.90 -7.02
N ASP A 278 0.63 -18.32 -5.99
CA ASP A 278 2.09 -18.34 -5.89
C ASP A 278 2.60 -19.72 -5.47
N GLN A 279 3.81 -20.08 -5.89
CA GLN A 279 4.40 -21.39 -5.59
C GLN A 279 4.44 -21.71 -4.08
N SER A 280 4.75 -20.71 -3.26
CA SER A 280 4.76 -20.87 -1.80
C SER A 280 3.39 -21.17 -1.19
N GLN A 281 2.30 -20.81 -1.89
CA GLN A 281 0.94 -21.18 -1.47
C GLN A 281 0.62 -22.61 -1.91
N SER A 282 0.99 -22.99 -3.15
CA SER A 282 0.74 -24.36 -3.65
C SER A 282 1.52 -25.43 -2.88
N GLU A 283 2.76 -25.13 -2.45
CA GLU A 283 3.60 -26.08 -1.69
C GLU A 283 3.09 -26.35 -0.27
N THR A 284 2.20 -25.50 0.26
CA THR A 284 1.61 -25.70 1.60
C THR A 284 0.36 -26.58 1.60
N VAL A 285 -0.13 -26.94 0.40
CA VAL A 285 -1.30 -27.82 0.27
C VAL A 285 -0.89 -29.26 0.61
N PRO A 286 -1.70 -30.03 1.37
CA PRO A 286 -1.35 -31.39 1.77
C PRO A 286 -1.05 -32.34 0.61
N ASP A 287 -0.25 -33.37 0.90
CA ASP A 287 0.03 -34.47 -0.03
C ASP A 287 -1.27 -35.11 -0.57
N GLY A 288 -1.32 -35.31 -1.88
CA GLY A 288 -2.50 -35.86 -2.59
C GLY A 288 -3.44 -34.79 -3.16
N ALA A 289 -3.14 -33.50 -3.00
CA ALA A 289 -3.82 -32.44 -3.73
C ALA A 289 -3.50 -32.48 -5.22
N ILE A 290 -4.51 -32.16 -6.04
CA ILE A 290 -4.38 -32.08 -7.49
C ILE A 290 -4.16 -30.62 -7.85
N GLY A 291 -2.99 -30.30 -8.40
CA GLY A 291 -2.74 -28.98 -8.97
C GLY A 291 -3.54 -28.81 -10.26
N ILE A 292 -4.25 -27.69 -10.38
CA ILE A 292 -4.97 -27.31 -11.60
C ILE A 292 -4.47 -25.92 -12.01
N LEU A 293 -3.91 -25.83 -13.21
CA LEU A 293 -3.50 -24.57 -13.82
C LEU A 293 -4.32 -24.35 -15.08
N THR A 294 -5.21 -23.34 -15.07
CA THR A 294 -5.96 -22.93 -16.26
C THR A 294 -5.27 -21.74 -16.91
N TYR A 295 -5.00 -21.86 -18.20
CA TYR A 295 -4.36 -20.82 -19.00
C TYR A 295 -5.18 -20.50 -20.25
N PHE A 296 -5.08 -19.26 -20.72
CA PHE A 296 -5.72 -18.82 -21.95
C PHE A 296 -4.78 -19.02 -23.13
N VAL A 297 -5.19 -19.82 -24.10
CA VAL A 297 -4.43 -20.07 -25.32
C VAL A 297 -5.04 -19.29 -26.48
N ASN A 298 -4.18 -18.75 -27.34
CA ASN A 298 -4.61 -17.92 -28.46
C ASN A 298 -5.46 -18.69 -29.47
N GLU A 299 -5.13 -19.97 -29.70
CA GLU A 299 -5.76 -20.79 -30.73
C GLU A 299 -5.47 -22.28 -30.50
N LEU A 300 -6.44 -23.12 -30.84
CA LEU A 300 -6.30 -24.57 -31.00
C LEU A 300 -6.62 -24.91 -32.46
N ARG A 301 -5.75 -25.65 -33.16
CA ARG A 301 -5.82 -25.82 -34.61
C ARG A 301 -5.53 -27.26 -35.01
N VAL A 302 -6.26 -27.75 -36.02
CA VAL A 302 -5.93 -28.99 -36.76
C VAL A 302 -6.04 -28.70 -38.25
N GLY A 303 -4.90 -28.73 -38.95
CA GLY A 303 -4.80 -28.32 -40.35
C GLY A 303 -5.30 -26.89 -40.58
N ASP A 304 -6.29 -26.73 -41.46
CA ASP A 304 -6.85 -25.43 -41.82
C ASP A 304 -7.97 -24.95 -40.89
N ARG A 305 -8.43 -25.78 -39.94
CA ARG A 305 -9.51 -25.43 -39.00
C ARG A 305 -8.94 -25.06 -37.64
N ALA A 306 -9.50 -24.01 -37.04
CA ALA A 306 -9.03 -23.53 -35.75
C ALA A 306 -10.13 -22.88 -34.92
N THR A 307 -10.01 -23.05 -33.60
CA THR A 307 -10.84 -22.41 -32.59
C THR A 307 -9.98 -21.41 -31.82
N PRO A 308 -10.15 -20.11 -32.04
CA PRO A 308 -9.37 -19.08 -31.34
C PRO A 308 -9.85 -18.91 -29.90
N TYR A 309 -9.03 -18.28 -29.06
CA TYR A 309 -9.38 -17.78 -27.73
C TYR A 309 -9.97 -18.83 -26.77
N SER A 310 -9.23 -19.93 -26.58
CA SER A 310 -9.64 -21.05 -25.74
C SER A 310 -8.96 -21.04 -24.38
N THR A 311 -9.51 -21.79 -23.41
CA THR A 311 -8.86 -22.04 -22.12
C THR A 311 -8.46 -23.50 -22.00
N VAL A 312 -7.20 -23.75 -21.66
CA VAL A 312 -6.66 -25.10 -21.44
C VAL A 312 -6.32 -25.25 -19.95
N ALA A 313 -6.67 -26.38 -19.36
CA ALA A 313 -6.34 -26.70 -17.98
C ALA A 313 -5.31 -27.85 -17.93
N ALA A 314 -4.15 -27.58 -17.35
CA ALA A 314 -3.22 -28.63 -16.94
C ALA A 314 -3.64 -29.14 -15.55
N MET A 315 -3.70 -30.46 -15.39
CA MET A 315 -4.03 -31.08 -14.10
C MET A 315 -3.04 -32.21 -13.81
N THR A 316 -2.68 -32.41 -12.55
CA THR A 316 -1.92 -33.60 -12.15
C THR A 316 -2.84 -34.83 -12.14
N PRO A 317 -2.43 -35.98 -12.69
CA PRO A 317 -3.22 -37.21 -12.59
C PRO A 317 -3.51 -37.56 -11.13
N ALA A 318 -4.79 -37.67 -10.78
CA ALA A 318 -5.20 -38.07 -9.44
C ALA A 318 -4.78 -39.52 -9.15
N ALA A 319 -4.06 -39.75 -8.03
CA ALA A 319 -3.58 -41.08 -7.63
C ALA A 319 -4.71 -42.09 -7.31
N ASN A 320 -5.95 -41.64 -7.14
CA ASN A 320 -7.11 -42.43 -6.71
C ASN A 320 -8.04 -42.87 -7.86
N GLY A 321 -7.61 -42.74 -9.12
CA GLY A 321 -8.40 -43.20 -10.29
C GLY A 321 -9.63 -42.35 -10.61
N SER A 322 -9.80 -41.20 -9.96
CA SER A 322 -10.90 -40.25 -10.22
C SER A 322 -10.50 -39.08 -11.14
N SER A 323 -9.34 -39.19 -11.80
CA SER A 323 -8.82 -38.19 -12.72
C SER A 323 -9.56 -38.19 -14.04
N LEU A 324 -9.88 -37.00 -14.58
CA LEU A 324 -10.30 -36.86 -15.98
C LEU A 324 -9.15 -37.15 -16.96
N ILE A 325 -7.91 -37.06 -16.48
CA ILE A 325 -6.70 -37.32 -17.26
C ILE A 325 -6.34 -38.81 -17.15
N PRO A 326 -6.27 -39.55 -18.28
CA PRO A 326 -5.78 -40.91 -18.33
C PRO A 326 -4.38 -41.03 -17.74
N ALA A 327 -4.10 -42.12 -17.02
CA ALA A 327 -2.82 -42.33 -16.35
C ALA A 327 -1.63 -42.51 -17.33
N ASP A 328 -1.93 -42.88 -18.57
CA ASP A 328 -0.99 -43.11 -19.67
C ASP A 328 -0.86 -41.91 -20.62
N MET A 329 -1.58 -40.81 -20.36
CA MET A 329 -1.50 -39.60 -21.16
C MET A 329 -0.11 -38.96 -21.04
N ARG A 330 0.48 -38.63 -22.19
CA ARG A 330 1.82 -38.02 -22.27
C ARG A 330 1.75 -36.51 -22.14
N ASP A 331 2.89 -35.90 -21.78
CA ASP A 331 3.02 -34.43 -21.59
C ASP A 331 2.75 -33.63 -22.88
N ASP A 332 2.83 -34.26 -24.06
CA ASP A 332 2.58 -33.69 -25.38
C ASP A 332 1.15 -33.96 -25.91
N GLU A 333 0.28 -34.55 -25.11
CA GLU A 333 -1.10 -34.85 -25.48
C GLU A 333 -2.08 -33.82 -24.86
N ILE A 334 -3.25 -33.69 -25.47
CA ILE A 334 -4.34 -32.84 -24.93
C ILE A 334 -5.68 -33.57 -25.03
N LEU A 335 -6.50 -33.43 -23.99
CA LEU A 335 -7.90 -33.84 -24.03
C LEU A 335 -8.76 -32.66 -24.43
N ILE A 336 -9.57 -32.86 -25.47
CA ILE A 336 -10.54 -31.88 -25.94
C ILE A 336 -11.95 -32.45 -25.79
N ASN A 337 -12.93 -31.58 -25.55
CA ASN A 337 -14.33 -32.00 -25.51
C ASN A 337 -14.83 -32.29 -26.93
N GLN A 338 -15.96 -33.00 -27.04
CA GLN A 338 -16.53 -33.37 -28.33
C GLN A 338 -16.85 -32.16 -29.21
N TRP A 339 -17.28 -31.04 -28.62
CA TRP A 339 -17.61 -29.84 -29.37
C TRP A 339 -16.40 -29.24 -30.08
N LEU A 340 -15.27 -29.12 -29.39
CA LEU A 340 -14.02 -28.67 -29.98
C LEU A 340 -13.52 -29.67 -31.02
N ALA A 341 -13.60 -30.97 -30.71
CA ALA A 341 -13.23 -32.02 -31.66
C ALA A 341 -14.03 -31.93 -32.96
N ASP A 342 -15.34 -31.65 -32.90
CA ASP A 342 -16.19 -31.50 -34.07
C ASP A 342 -15.87 -30.21 -34.85
N ASP A 343 -15.61 -29.10 -34.15
CA ASP A 343 -15.31 -27.77 -34.73
C ASP A 343 -14.01 -27.78 -35.54
N VAL A 344 -12.93 -28.30 -34.95
CA VAL A 344 -11.65 -28.47 -35.66
C VAL A 344 -11.58 -29.78 -36.46
N GLY A 345 -12.57 -30.65 -36.31
CA GLY A 345 -12.65 -32.04 -36.81
C GLY A 345 -11.41 -32.86 -36.51
N ALA A 346 -10.95 -32.80 -35.26
CA ALA A 346 -9.86 -33.57 -34.72
C ALA A 346 -10.29 -35.02 -34.42
N ARG A 347 -9.33 -35.95 -34.50
CA ARG A 347 -9.46 -37.35 -34.08
C ARG A 347 -8.35 -37.70 -33.10
N VAL A 348 -8.54 -38.80 -32.36
CA VAL A 348 -7.52 -39.32 -31.46
C VAL A 348 -6.25 -39.65 -32.26
N GLY A 349 -5.13 -39.04 -31.88
CA GLY A 349 -3.83 -39.19 -32.53
C GLY A 349 -3.45 -38.06 -33.49
N ASP A 350 -4.35 -37.10 -33.75
CA ASP A 350 -4.01 -35.88 -34.49
C ASP A 350 -3.15 -34.95 -33.63
N SER A 351 -2.25 -34.20 -34.29
CA SER A 351 -1.26 -33.29 -33.68
C SER A 351 -1.45 -31.85 -34.11
#